data_AF-A0A2P5DH15-F1
#
_entry.id   AF-A0A2P5DH15-F1
#
_cell.length_a   1.000
_cell.length_b   1.000
_cell.length_c   1.000
_cell.angle_alpha   90.00
_cell.angle_beta   90.00
_cell.angle_gamma   90.00
#
_symmetry.space_group_name_H-M   'P 1'
#
loop_
_entity.id
_entity.type
_entity.pdbx_description
1 polymer ?
#
loop_
_entity_poly.entity_id
_entity_poly.type
_entity_poly.pdbx_seq_one_letter_code
_entity_poly.pdbx_strand_id
1 'polypeptide(L)'
;KSSKSRSLRKKIKELEKTISEHPDVLKAATVETARKAIEEFRATKGKELDEKANDITSSTIIYNIFYEHPDFDFLILGEDVVELV
;
A
#
# COMPACT_ATOMS: atom_id res chain seq x y z
N LYS A 1 -31.89 -34.46 9.45
CA LYS A 1 -30.72 -33.72 8.88
C LYS A 1 -30.66 -33.67 7.33
N SER A 2 -31.66 -34.14 6.57
CA SER A 2 -31.54 -34.36 5.10
C SER A 2 -31.94 -33.18 4.19
N SER A 3 -32.90 -32.32 4.58
CA SER A 3 -33.43 -31.27 3.68
C SER A 3 -32.51 -30.05 3.51
N LYS A 4 -31.91 -29.55 4.61
CA LYS A 4 -30.99 -28.39 4.58
C LYS A 4 -29.75 -28.65 3.72
N SER A 5 -29.14 -29.83 3.81
CA SER A 5 -27.93 -30.15 3.03
C SER A 5 -28.22 -30.30 1.54
N ARG A 6 -29.41 -30.80 1.17
CA ARG A 6 -29.86 -30.86 -0.23
C ARG A 6 -30.15 -29.46 -0.80
N SER A 7 -30.76 -28.59 0.00
CA SER A 7 -30.98 -27.18 -0.37
C SER A 7 -29.66 -26.44 -0.59
N LEU A 8 -28.69 -26.63 0.32
CA LEU A 8 -27.36 -26.03 0.20
C LEU A 8 -26.64 -26.49 -1.07
N ARG A 9 -26.68 -27.79 -1.39
CA ARG A 9 -26.08 -28.32 -2.63
C ARG A 9 -26.70 -27.72 -3.90
N LYS A 10 -28.01 -27.50 -3.92
CA LYS A 10 -28.67 -26.86 -5.08
C LYS A 10 -28.21 -25.41 -5.25
N LYS A 11 -28.17 -24.64 -4.15
CA LYS A 11 -27.69 -23.26 -4.17
C LYS A 11 -26.23 -23.14 -4.62
N ILE A 12 -25.37 -24.05 -4.17
CA ILE A 12 -23.97 -24.10 -4.63
C ILE A 12 -23.91 -24.34 -6.13
N LYS A 13 -24.69 -25.28 -6.65
CA LYS A 13 -24.70 -25.63 -8.07
C LYS A 13 -25.24 -24.50 -8.97
N GLU A 14 -26.26 -23.77 -8.49
CA GLU A 14 -26.77 -22.58 -9.17
C GLU A 14 -25.74 -21.46 -9.18
N LEU A 15 -25.05 -21.25 -8.05
CA LEU A 15 -23.99 -20.24 -7.95
C LEU A 15 -22.81 -20.56 -8.88
N GLU A 16 -22.34 -21.81 -8.90
CA GLU A 16 -21.28 -22.27 -9.81
C GLU A 16 -21.67 -22.04 -11.28
N LYS A 17 -22.93 -22.30 -11.63
CA LYS A 17 -23.46 -22.04 -12.96
C LYS A 17 -23.41 -20.54 -13.31
N THR A 18 -23.92 -19.68 -12.42
CA THR A 18 -23.90 -18.22 -12.64
C THR A 18 -22.47 -17.69 -12.77
N ILE A 19 -21.53 -18.19 -11.97
CA ILE A 19 -20.10 -17.83 -12.08
C ILE A 19 -19.54 -18.24 -13.45
N SER A 20 -19.89 -19.43 -13.93
CA SER A 20 -19.45 -19.93 -15.23
C SER A 20 -20.08 -19.21 -16.42
N GLU A 21 -21.29 -18.68 -16.28
CA GLU A 21 -22.01 -17.95 -17.34
C GLU A 21 -21.56 -16.49 -17.45
N HIS A 22 -20.97 -15.93 -16.39
CA HIS A 22 -20.55 -14.52 -16.34
C HIS A 22 -19.09 -14.32 -15.86
N PRO A 23 -18.10 -15.03 -16.43
CA PRO A 23 -16.71 -14.93 -16.00
C PRO A 23 -16.14 -13.52 -16.23
N ASP A 24 -16.56 -12.85 -17.30
CA ASP A 24 -16.08 -11.51 -17.66
C ASP A 24 -16.54 -10.43 -16.68
N VAL A 25 -17.76 -10.56 -16.15
CA VAL A 25 -18.31 -9.64 -15.13
C VAL A 25 -17.54 -9.75 -13.83
N LEU A 26 -17.23 -10.98 -13.39
CA LEU A 26 -16.42 -11.23 -12.20
C LEU A 26 -14.99 -10.72 -12.38
N LYS A 27 -14.40 -10.94 -13.56
CA LYS A 27 -13.07 -10.44 -13.90
C LYS A 27 -13.05 -8.91 -13.87
N ALA A 28 -14.03 -8.25 -14.48
CA ALA A 28 -14.15 -6.80 -14.48
C ALA A 28 -14.31 -6.23 -13.05
N ALA A 29 -15.18 -6.83 -12.23
CA ALA A 29 -15.38 -6.43 -10.84
C ALA A 29 -14.10 -6.59 -10.00
N THR A 30 -13.33 -7.66 -10.23
CA THR A 30 -12.06 -7.91 -9.53
C THR A 30 -11.00 -6.89 -9.95
N VAL A 31 -10.88 -6.60 -11.25
CA VAL A 31 -9.97 -5.59 -11.78
C VAL A 31 -10.30 -4.20 -11.23
N GLU A 32 -11.57 -3.83 -11.19
CA GLU A 32 -12.00 -2.54 -10.65
C GLU A 32 -11.72 -2.41 -9.15
N THR A 33 -11.95 -3.49 -8.39
CA THR A 33 -11.61 -3.54 -6.96
C THR A 33 -10.10 -3.40 -6.74
N ALA A 34 -9.28 -4.09 -7.54
CA ALA A 34 -7.82 -3.98 -7.46
C ALA A 34 -7.33 -2.57 -7.84
N ARG A 35 -7.89 -1.97 -8.90
CA ARG A 35 -7.58 -0.59 -9.30
C ARG A 35 -7.88 0.39 -8.18
N LYS A 36 -9.06 0.28 -7.56
CA LYS A 36 -9.47 1.15 -6.46
C LYS A 36 -8.56 1.01 -5.24
N ALA A 37 -8.18 -0.22 -4.88
CA ALA A 37 -7.24 -0.45 -3.77
C ALA A 37 -5.86 0.16 -4.04
N ILE A 38 -5.37 0.12 -5.27
CA ILE A 38 -4.10 0.76 -5.65
C ILE A 38 -4.21 2.29 -5.56
N GLU A 39 -5.30 2.87 -6.03
CA GLU A 39 -5.53 4.31 -5.94
C GLU A 39 -5.61 4.79 -4.49
N GLU A 40 -6.33 4.07 -3.64
CA GLU A 40 -6.42 4.36 -2.21
C GLU A 40 -5.06 4.22 -1.50
N PHE A 41 -4.27 3.19 -1.84
CA PHE A 41 -2.92 3.03 -1.34
C PHE A 41 -2.01 4.20 -1.72
N ARG A 42 -2.06 4.64 -2.99
CA ARG A 42 -1.27 5.80 -3.45
C ARG A 42 -1.71 7.09 -2.77
N ALA A 43 -3.00 7.29 -2.58
CA ALA A 43 -3.54 8.49 -1.95
C ALA A 43 -3.22 8.60 -0.45
N THR A 44 -3.14 7.48 0.26
CA THR A 44 -2.96 7.46 1.73
C THR A 44 -1.52 7.17 2.15
N LYS A 45 -0.94 6.09 1.63
CA LYS A 45 0.40 5.62 2.01
C LYS A 45 1.50 6.12 1.08
N GLY A 46 1.18 6.51 -0.14
CA GLY A 46 2.17 7.04 -1.09
C GLY A 46 2.92 8.25 -0.52
N LYS A 47 2.18 9.23 0.01
CA LYS A 47 2.77 10.44 0.60
C LYS A 47 3.65 10.15 1.82
N GLU A 48 3.17 9.29 2.73
CA GLU A 48 3.92 8.88 3.93
C GLU A 48 5.22 8.15 3.56
N LEU A 49 5.17 7.26 2.56
CA LEU A 49 6.34 6.53 2.09
C LEU A 49 7.34 7.44 1.37
N ASP A 50 6.87 8.41 0.59
CA ASP A 50 7.72 9.40 -0.06
C ASP A 50 8.41 10.31 0.96
N GLU A 51 7.67 10.80 1.97
CA GLU A 51 8.22 11.59 3.08
C GLU A 51 9.29 10.80 3.86
N LYS A 52 9.00 9.53 4.17
CA LYS A 52 9.95 8.64 4.85
C LYS A 52 11.19 8.34 4.01
N ALA A 53 11.04 8.15 2.69
CA ALA A 53 12.17 7.93 1.81
C ALA A 53 13.06 9.18 1.70
N ASN A 54 12.45 10.37 1.70
CA ASN A 54 13.16 11.64 1.72
C ASN A 54 13.93 11.84 3.03
N ASP A 55 13.31 11.50 4.17
CA ASP A 55 13.93 11.54 5.49
C ASP A 55 15.15 10.61 5.59
N ILE A 56 15.03 9.36 5.11
CA ILE A 56 16.16 8.40 5.06
C ILE A 56 17.30 8.91 4.18
N THR A 57 16.98 9.48 3.02
CA THR A 57 17.98 10.02 2.10
C THR A 57 18.70 11.20 2.73
N SER A 58 17.94 12.12 3.34
CA SER A 58 18.49 13.28 4.04
C SER A 58 19.37 12.85 5.21
N SER A 59 18.91 11.91 6.04
CA SER A 59 19.67 11.33 7.15
C SER A 59 20.98 10.70 6.69
N THR A 60 20.96 9.98 5.56
CA THR A 60 22.17 9.35 5.00
C THR A 60 23.18 10.40 4.54
N ILE A 61 22.71 11.46 3.89
CA ILE A 61 23.57 12.56 3.44
C ILE A 61 24.18 13.27 4.65
N ILE A 62 23.38 13.58 5.67
CA ILE A 62 23.84 14.22 6.91
C ILE A 62 24.90 13.36 7.61
N TYR A 63 24.65 12.06 7.74
CA TYR A 63 25.60 11.12 8.34
C TYR A 63 26.95 11.12 7.61
N ASN A 64 26.92 11.09 6.27
CA ASN A 64 28.15 11.11 5.48
C ASN A 64 28.92 12.43 5.66
N ILE A 65 28.23 13.58 5.68
CA ILE A 65 28.85 14.88 5.93
C ILE A 65 29.43 14.94 7.34
N PHE A 66 28.70 14.48 8.36
CA PHE A 66 29.16 14.49 9.75
C PHE A 66 30.46 13.70 9.92
N TYR A 67 30.56 12.55 9.24
CA TYR A 67 31.74 11.70 9.31
C TYR A 67 32.94 12.27 8.54
N GLU A 68 32.72 12.82 7.35
CA GLU A 68 33.81 13.38 6.51
C GLU A 68 34.22 14.81 6.91
N HIS A 69 33.29 15.58 7.48
CA HIS A 69 33.41 16.99 7.81
C HIS A 69 32.80 17.28 9.20
N PRO A 70 33.46 16.86 10.29
CA PRO A 70 32.92 17.01 11.65
C PRO A 70 32.74 18.47 12.10
N ASP A 71 33.44 19.41 11.46
CA ASP A 71 33.34 20.86 11.76
C ASP A 71 32.27 21.57 10.92
N PHE A 72 31.48 20.84 10.12
CA PHE A 72 30.45 21.41 9.27
C PHE A 72 29.30 21.99 10.12
N ASP A 73 28.93 23.24 9.85
CA ASP A 73 27.83 23.91 10.57
C ASP A 73 26.47 23.48 10.00
N PHE A 74 25.83 22.50 10.66
CA PHE A 74 24.52 22.00 10.27
C PHE A 74 23.36 22.98 10.56
N LEU A 75 23.60 24.08 11.30
CA LEU A 75 22.58 25.10 11.56
C LEU A 75 22.11 25.80 10.26
N ILE A 76 22.91 25.76 9.20
CA ILE A 76 22.54 26.28 7.87
C ILE A 76 21.40 25.49 7.21
N LEU A 77 21.18 24.24 7.62
CA LEU A 77 20.14 23.38 7.08
C LEU A 77 18.76 23.59 7.76
N GLY A 78 18.71 24.44 8.79
CA GLY A 78 17.50 24.76 9.57
C GLY A 78 17.39 23.94 10.86
N GLU A 79 16.62 24.47 11.81
CA GLU A 79 16.49 23.94 13.18
C GLU A 79 15.93 22.50 13.20
N ASP A 80 15.04 22.17 12.25
CA ASP A 80 14.43 20.83 12.09
C ASP A 80 15.45 19.71 11.80
N VAL A 81 16.62 20.03 11.26
CA VAL A 81 17.67 19.03 10.93
C VAL A 81 18.57 18.72 12.14
N VAL A 82 18.60 19.61 13.13
CA VAL A 82 19.51 19.55 14.28
C VAL A 82 18.99 18.61 15.37
N GLU A 83 17.66 18.38 15.44
CA GLU A 83 17.05 17.50 16.45
C GLU A 83 17.29 15.99 16.19
N LEU A 84 17.81 15.63 15.01
CA LEU A 84 18.01 14.23 14.59
C LEU A 84 19.39 13.63 14.95
N VAL A 85 20.32 14.44 15.49
CA VAL A 85 21.71 14.03 15.83
C VAL A 85 21.89 13.81 17.33
#